data_AF-A0A955PIB2-F1
#
_entry.id   AF-A0A955PIB2-F1
#
_cell.length_a   1.000
_cell.length_b   1.000
_cell.length_c   1.000
_cell.angle_alpha   90.00
_cell.angle_beta   90.00
_cell.angle_gamma   90.00
#
_symmetry.space_group_name_H-M   'P 1'
#
loop_
_entity.id
_entity.type
_entity.pdbx_description
1 polymer ?
#
loop_
_entity_poly.entity_id
_entity_poly.type
_entity_poly.pdbx_seq_one_letter_code
_entity_poly.pdbx_strand_id
1 'polypeptide(L)'
;ARFGIHPGEPDSSILFHRLGSTDPGVRMPVVGRSLVHEEGLALIREWIEDMQYPELMKQHEHRRTALLGLWRTDGSEAASR
;
A
#
# COMPACT_ATOMS: atom_id res chain seq x y z
N ALA A 1 -7.70 -3.97 1.20
CA ALA A 1 -6.43 -3.26 0.93
C ALA A 1 -5.33 -4.30 0.73
N ARG A 2 -4.47 -4.15 -0.28
CA ARG A 2 -3.42 -5.16 -0.56
C ARG A 2 -2.35 -5.19 0.54
N PHE A 3 -2.16 -4.10 1.29
CA PHE A 3 -1.38 -4.06 2.53
C PHE A 3 -2.02 -3.11 3.56
N GLY A 4 -1.85 -3.41 4.85
CA GLY A 4 -2.30 -2.57 5.97
C GLY A 4 -1.31 -1.46 6.36
N ILE A 5 -0.07 -1.57 5.89
CA ILE A 5 1.06 -0.68 6.16
C ILE A 5 1.78 -0.46 4.82
N HIS A 6 2.18 0.78 4.56
CA HIS A 6 2.98 1.21 3.43
C HIS A 6 4.38 1.58 3.94
N PRO A 7 5.41 0.75 3.71
CA PRO A 7 6.78 1.04 4.15
C PRO A 7 7.24 2.44 3.71
N GLY A 8 7.84 3.20 4.62
CA GLY A 8 8.31 4.57 4.38
C GLY A 8 7.22 5.65 4.31
N GLU A 9 5.93 5.28 4.28
CA GLU A 9 4.82 6.23 4.16
C GLU A 9 3.75 5.98 5.24
N PRO A 10 3.91 6.52 6.45
CA PRO A 10 2.95 6.35 7.54
C PRO A 10 1.57 6.89 7.20
N ASP A 11 1.49 8.04 6.53
CA ASP A 11 0.21 8.69 6.21
C ASP A 11 -0.57 7.92 5.13
N SER A 12 0.12 7.12 4.32
CA SER A 12 -0.47 6.15 3.36
C SER A 12 -0.86 4.82 4.02
N SER A 13 -0.56 4.62 5.31
CA SER A 13 -0.78 3.38 6.05
C SER A 13 -2.10 3.38 6.81
N ILE A 14 -3.00 2.46 6.46
CA ILE A 14 -4.30 2.34 7.14
C ILE A 14 -4.15 2.02 8.64
N LEU A 15 -3.13 1.25 9.04
CA LEU A 15 -2.87 1.00 10.46
C LEU A 15 -2.63 2.31 11.24
N PHE A 16 -1.74 3.17 10.73
CA PHE A 16 -1.40 4.44 11.35
C PHE A 16 -2.62 5.36 11.44
N HIS A 17 -3.39 5.48 10.35
CA HIS A 17 -4.63 6.22 10.32
C HIS A 17 -5.63 5.75 11.40
N ARG A 18 -5.80 4.43 11.57
CA ARG A 18 -6.75 3.87 12.54
C ARG A 18 -6.29 4.01 13.99
N LEU A 19 -4.98 4.01 14.25
CA LEU A 19 -4.42 4.27 15.59
C LEU A 19 -4.51 5.74 15.98
N GLY A 20 -4.49 6.66 15.01
CA GLY A 20 -4.65 8.10 15.24
C GLY A 20 -6.11 8.57 15.38
N SER A 21 -7.09 7.74 15.01
CA SER A 21 -8.50 8.14 15.00
C SER A 21 -9.24 7.84 16.30
N THR A 22 -10.22 8.68 16.65
CA THR A 22 -11.19 8.44 17.73
C THR A 22 -12.59 8.11 17.20
N ASP A 23 -12.82 8.24 15.89
CA ASP A 23 -14.06 7.86 15.22
C ASP A 23 -14.30 6.34 15.37
N PRO A 24 -15.42 5.90 15.98
CA PRO A 24 -15.74 4.47 16.14
C PRO A 24 -15.71 3.65 14.85
N GLY A 25 -16.04 4.24 13.70
CA GLY A 25 -16.02 3.54 12.40
C GLY A 25 -14.62 3.32 11.83
N VAL A 26 -13.63 4.09 12.32
CA VAL A 26 -12.26 4.09 11.81
C VAL A 26 -11.29 3.49 12.82
N ARG A 27 -11.41 3.89 14.09
CA ARG A 27 -10.41 3.63 15.13
C ARG A 27 -10.14 2.15 15.35
N MET A 28 -8.95 1.87 15.90
CA MET A 28 -8.67 0.59 16.56
C MET A 28 -8.03 0.80 17.94
N PRO A 29 -8.39 -0.02 18.95
CA PRO A 29 -9.51 -0.97 18.94
C PRO A 29 -10.87 -0.24 18.89
N VAL A 30 -11.86 -0.89 18.27
CA VAL A 30 -13.21 -0.31 18.08
C VAL A 30 -13.89 -0.06 19.43
N VAL A 31 -13.65 -0.91 20.42
CA VAL A 31 -14.16 -0.77 21.80
C VAL A 31 -13.02 -0.61 22.80
N GLY A 32 -13.29 0.05 23.92
CA GLY A 32 -12.35 0.17 25.04
C GLY A 32 -11.29 1.28 24.94
N ARG A 33 -11.24 2.06 23.85
CA ARG A 33 -10.30 3.18 23.67
C ARG A 33 -11.03 4.49 23.37
N SER A 34 -11.00 5.47 24.27
CA SER A 34 -11.60 6.80 24.02
C SER A 34 -10.61 7.87 23.58
N LEU A 35 -9.30 7.65 23.79
CA LEU A 35 -8.24 8.63 23.53
C LEU A 35 -7.16 8.05 22.61
N VAL A 36 -6.47 8.94 21.90
CA VAL A 36 -5.27 8.62 21.14
C VAL A 36 -4.10 8.48 22.11
N HIS A 37 -3.30 7.42 21.95
CA HIS A 37 -2.05 7.27 22.68
C HIS A 37 -0.92 7.91 21.88
N GLU A 38 -0.64 9.19 22.15
CA GLU A 38 0.25 10.03 21.33
C GLU A 38 1.67 9.46 21.23
N GLU A 39 2.27 9.02 22.34
CA GLU A 39 3.62 8.45 22.35
C GLU A 39 3.70 7.18 21.51
N GLY A 40 2.70 6.29 21.64
CA GLY A 40 2.64 5.07 20.83
C GLY A 40 2.38 5.36 19.37
N LEU A 41 1.61 6.40 19.05
CA LEU A 41 1.39 6.82 17.68
C LEU A 41 2.70 7.36 17.07
N ALA A 42 3.46 8.15 17.81
CA ALA A 42 4.78 8.64 17.39
C ALA A 42 5.76 7.49 17.12
N LEU A 43 5.82 6.50 18.01
CA LEU A 43 6.67 5.31 17.82
C LEU A 43 6.28 4.50 16.56
N ILE A 44 4.98 4.35 16.29
CA ILE A 44 4.52 3.65 15.08
C ILE A 44 4.80 4.47 13.82
N ARG A 45 4.71 5.80 13.87
CA ARG A 45 5.11 6.68 12.77
C ARG A 45 6.57 6.41 12.41
N GLU A 46 7.47 6.59 13.37
CA GLU A 46 8.92 6.39 13.18
C GLU A 46 9.22 4.98 12.65
N TRP A 47 8.62 3.96 13.27
CA TRP A 47 8.79 2.58 12.81
C TRP A 47 8.40 2.39 11.35
N ILE A 48 7.30 2.98 10.87
CA ILE A 48 6.87 2.89 9.46
C ILE A 48 7.80 3.70 8.55
N GLU A 49 8.23 4.89 8.96
CA GLU A 49 9.18 5.75 8.21
C GLU A 49 10.49 5.01 7.93
N ASP A 50 10.98 4.23 8.89
CA ASP A 50 12.21 3.44 8.76
C ASP A 50 12.05 2.14 7.94
N MET A 51 10.82 1.73 7.62
CA MET A 51 10.60 0.50 6.86
C MET A 51 11.04 0.65 5.40
N GLN A 52 11.63 -0.43 4.87
CA GLN A 52 11.93 -0.56 3.46
C GLN A 52 11.07 -1.64 2.81
N TYR A 53 10.75 -1.46 1.54
CA TYR A 53 10.16 -2.54 0.76
C TYR A 53 11.10 -3.74 0.70
N PRO A 54 10.59 -4.97 0.95
CA PRO A 54 11.36 -6.18 0.69
C PRO A 54 11.84 -6.19 -0.77
N GLU A 55 13.07 -6.66 -1.00
CA GLU A 55 13.69 -6.70 -2.34
C GLU A 55 12.81 -7.40 -3.39
N LEU A 56 12.07 -8.43 -2.98
CA LEU A 56 11.10 -9.16 -3.82
C LEU A 56 9.99 -8.25 -4.39
N MET A 57 9.64 -7.15 -3.70
CA MET A 57 8.59 -6.22 -4.14
C MET A 57 9.10 -5.18 -5.14
N LYS A 58 10.38 -4.78 -5.05
CA LYS A 58 11.01 -3.86 -6.02
C LYS A 58 11.04 -4.43 -7.44
N GLN A 59 11.09 -5.77 -7.56
CA GLN A 59 11.07 -6.48 -8.84
C GLN A 59 9.69 -6.45 -9.52
N HIS A 60 8.59 -6.30 -8.77
CA HIS A 60 7.24 -6.34 -9.33
C HIS A 60 6.78 -5.03 -10.00
N GLU A 61 7.39 -3.89 -9.65
CA GLU A 61 7.13 -2.60 -10.30
C GLU A 61 7.56 -2.59 -11.78
N HIS A 62 8.67 -3.27 -12.09
CA HIS A 62 9.24 -3.31 -13.44
C HIS A 62 8.45 -4.16 -14.44
N ARG A 63 7.53 -5.02 -14.00
CA ARG A 63 6.76 -5.90 -14.91
C ARG A 63 5.53 -5.25 -15.53
N ARG A 64 5.16 -4.02 -15.15
CA ARG A 64 3.99 -3.33 -15.73
C ARG A 64 4.28 -2.70 -17.10
N THR A 65 5.54 -2.42 -17.42
CA THR A 65 5.93 -1.80 -18.70
C THR A 65 6.12 -2.83 -19.82
N ALA A 66 6.42 -4.09 -19.49
CA ALA A 66 6.63 -5.15 -20.49
C ALA A 66 5.31 -5.68 -21.10
N LEU A 67 4.17 -5.60 -20.40
CA LEU A 67 2.89 -6.13 -20.87
C LEU A 67 2.11 -5.16 -21.77
N LEU A 68 2.47 -3.88 -21.82
CA LEU A 68 1.85 -2.88 -22.69
C LEU A 68 2.59 -2.68 -24.03
N GLY A 69 3.72 -3.38 -24.25
CA GLY A 69 4.52 -3.31 -25.48
C GLY A 69 4.34 -4.47 -26.47
N LEU A 70 3.63 -5.53 -26.09
CA LEU A 70 3.55 -6.79 -26.86
C LEU A 70 2.27 -6.95 -27.72
N TRP A 71 1.42 -5.92 -27.80
CA TRP A 71 0.18 -5.96 -28.60
C TRP A 71 0.05 -4.81 -29.61
N ARG A 72 1.17 -4.32 -30.15
CA ARG A 72 1.16 -3.33 -31.23
C ARG A 72 1.51 -4.02 -32.56
N THR A 73 0.44 -4.36 -33.27
CA THR A 73 0.32 -4.66 -34.71
C THR A 73 1.26 -5.71 -35.29
N ASP A 74 0.73 -6.92 -35.48
CA ASP A 74 0.85 -7.52 -36.81
C ASP A 74 -0.57 -7.80 -37.32
N GLY A 75 -0.97 -7.03 -38.32
CA GLY A 75 -2.15 -7.28 -39.11
C GLY A 75 -1.70 -7.82 -40.47
N SER A 76 -2.55 -8.65 -41.08
CA SER A 76 -2.63 -8.92 -42.52
C SER A 76 -2.04 -10.22 -43.12
N GLU A 77 -2.24 -11.39 -42.48
CA GLU A 77 -2.08 -12.65 -43.23
C GLU A 77 -3.05 -13.78 -42.86
N ALA A 78 -4.35 -13.47 -42.74
CA ALA A 78 -5.39 -14.48 -42.52
C ALA A 78 -6.71 -14.20 -43.25
N ALA A 79 -6.64 -13.71 -44.50
CA ALA A 79 -7.79 -13.62 -45.38
C ALA A 79 -7.38 -13.90 -46.84
N SER A 80 -6.96 -15.14 -47.10
CA SER A 80 -6.85 -15.73 -48.44
C SER A 80 -7.39 -17.14 -48.40
N ARG A 81 -8.72 -17.26 -48.26
CA ARG A 81 -9.55 -18.36 -48.75
C ARG A 81 -10.90 -17.80 -49.16
#